data_AF-A0A317Z7S8-F1
#
_entry.id   AF-A0A317Z7S8-F1
#
_cell.length_a   1.000
_cell.length_b   1.000
_cell.length_c   1.000
_cell.angle_alpha   90.00
_cell.angle_beta   90.00
_cell.angle_gamma   90.00
#
_symmetry.space_group_name_H-M   'P 1'
#
loop_
_entity.id
_entity.type
_entity.pdbx_description
1 polymer ?
#
loop_
_entity_poly.entity_id
_entity_poly.type
_entity_poly.pdbx_seq_one_letter_code
_entity_poly.pdbx_strand_id
1 'polypeptide(L)'
;MLPRTAYKLPYTSIEEYQTHPERHHMHRVTSLNGEWDFQYFASLDHFRQRSSYAQKGIITVPSVWNLQGYDQLQYCNVQFPIPFDLPHVPDNTSCGYYEKIFTI
;
A
#
# COMPACT_ATOMS: atom_id res chain seq x y z
N MET A 1 -17.47 -5.21 -1.36
CA MET A 1 -16.66 -5.12 -2.60
C MET A 1 -17.39 -4.23 -3.59
N LEU A 2 -16.71 -3.28 -4.23
CA LEU A 2 -17.30 -2.48 -5.31
C LEU A 2 -17.36 -3.31 -6.61
N PRO A 3 -18.31 -3.05 -7.53
CA PRO A 3 -18.39 -3.76 -8.81
C PRO A 3 -17.20 -3.42 -9.71
N ARG A 4 -16.76 -4.38 -10.53
CA ARG A 4 -15.74 -4.13 -11.56
C ARG A 4 -16.35 -3.26 -12.66
N THR A 5 -15.86 -2.03 -12.80
CA THR A 5 -16.27 -1.11 -13.85
C THR A 5 -15.07 -0.43 -14.47
N ALA A 6 -15.25 0.18 -15.65
CA ALA A 6 -14.29 1.16 -16.14
C ALA A 6 -14.08 2.27 -15.10
N TYR A 7 -12.88 2.85 -15.11
CA TYR A 7 -12.52 3.95 -14.22
C TYR A 7 -13.40 5.18 -14.51
N LYS A 8 -13.90 5.84 -13.45
CA LYS A 8 -14.81 6.99 -13.55
C LYS A 8 -14.12 8.24 -12.99
N LEU A 9 -14.01 9.27 -13.82
CA LEU A 9 -13.45 10.56 -13.43
C LEU A 9 -14.56 11.49 -12.94
N PRO A 10 -14.46 12.01 -11.70
CA PRO A 10 -15.55 12.76 -11.06
C PRO A 10 -15.53 14.25 -11.43
N TYR A 11 -15.59 14.57 -12.72
CA TYR A 11 -15.68 15.96 -13.19
C TYR A 11 -16.92 16.68 -12.63
N THR A 12 -16.75 17.96 -12.30
CA THR A 12 -17.81 18.85 -11.81
C THR A 12 -18.30 19.82 -12.87
N SER A 13 -17.48 20.09 -13.90
CA SER A 13 -17.83 20.97 -15.02
C SER A 13 -17.16 20.52 -16.32
N ILE A 14 -17.66 21.03 -17.44
CA ILE A 14 -17.05 20.82 -18.77
C ILE A 14 -15.66 21.51 -18.83
N GLU A 15 -15.50 22.64 -18.17
CA GLU A 15 -14.22 23.36 -18.09
C GLU A 15 -13.16 22.52 -17.35
N GLU A 16 -13.51 21.87 -16.24
CA GLU A 16 -12.61 20.97 -15.51
C GLU A 16 -12.17 19.80 -16.41
N TYR A 17 -13.08 19.25 -17.20
CA TYR A 17 -12.76 18.20 -18.19
C TYR A 17 -11.74 18.65 -19.24
N GLN A 18 -11.84 19.90 -19.70
CA GLN A 18 -10.95 20.44 -20.74
C GLN A 18 -9.59 20.88 -20.19
N THR A 19 -9.54 21.38 -18.94
CA THR A 19 -8.35 21.98 -18.33
C THR A 19 -7.54 21.00 -17.49
N HIS A 20 -8.20 20.03 -16.86
CA HIS A 20 -7.58 19.09 -15.93
C HIS A 20 -7.94 17.64 -16.29
N PRO A 21 -7.42 17.11 -17.43
CA PRO A 21 -7.69 15.73 -17.84
C PRO A 21 -7.09 14.71 -16.86
N GLU A 22 -6.11 15.12 -16.05
CA GLU A 22 -5.47 14.29 -15.04
C GLU A 22 -6.21 14.31 -13.71
N ARG A 23 -6.50 13.12 -13.17
CA ARG A 23 -7.23 12.95 -11.90
C ARG A 23 -6.65 13.71 -10.71
N HIS A 24 -5.33 13.91 -10.69
CA HIS A 24 -4.63 14.49 -9.54
C HIS A 24 -4.90 15.98 -9.37
N HIS A 25 -5.45 16.63 -10.39
CA HIS A 25 -5.80 18.03 -10.38
C HIS A 25 -7.32 18.28 -10.26
N MET A 26 -8.12 17.21 -10.10
CA MET A 26 -9.58 17.33 -10.00
C MET A 26 -10.01 17.71 -8.58
N HIS A 27 -11.04 18.55 -8.46
CA HIS A 27 -11.54 19.03 -7.17
C HIS A 27 -12.07 17.92 -6.26
N ARG A 28 -12.59 16.83 -6.84
CA ARG A 28 -13.18 15.71 -6.09
C ARG A 28 -12.21 14.55 -5.87
N VAL A 29 -10.91 14.79 -6.06
CA VAL A 29 -9.87 13.77 -5.92
C VAL A 29 -8.77 14.30 -5.00
N THR A 30 -8.57 13.63 -3.87
CA THR A 30 -7.48 13.94 -2.94
C THR A 30 -6.44 12.84 -3.00
N SER A 31 -5.19 13.21 -3.33
CA SER A 31 -4.07 12.28 -3.30
C SER A 31 -3.65 12.01 -1.85
N LEU A 32 -3.52 10.73 -1.47
CA LEU A 32 -2.96 10.33 -0.18
C LEU A 32 -1.49 9.90 -0.27
N ASN A 33 -0.83 10.11 -1.42
CA ASN A 33 0.60 9.87 -1.58
C ASN A 33 1.44 10.72 -0.60
N GLY A 34 2.71 10.38 -0.46
CA GLY A 34 3.67 11.06 0.42
C GLY A 34 4.01 10.20 1.64
N GLU A 35 4.27 10.84 2.77
CA GLU A 35 4.69 10.15 3.99
C GLU A 35 3.51 9.45 4.67
N TRP A 36 3.77 8.22 5.14
CA TRP A 36 2.88 7.38 5.92
C TRP A 36 3.65 6.82 7.12
N ASP A 37 2.95 6.63 8.23
CA ASP A 37 3.48 5.86 9.35
C ASP A 37 3.58 4.39 8.94
N PHE A 38 4.72 3.78 9.19
CA PHE A 38 5.02 2.42 8.76
C PHE A 38 5.67 1.60 9.86
N GLN A 39 5.25 0.34 9.94
CA GLN A 39 5.87 -0.63 10.83
C GLN A 39 5.99 -1.99 10.16
N TYR A 40 7.20 -2.54 10.19
CA TYR A 40 7.52 -3.86 9.65
C TYR A 40 7.43 -4.93 10.74
N PHE A 41 6.88 -6.08 10.38
CA PHE A 41 6.83 -7.26 11.22
C PHE A 41 7.29 -8.49 10.45
N ALA A 42 8.07 -9.34 11.12
CA ALA A 42 8.58 -10.58 10.52
C ALA A 42 7.51 -11.68 10.37
N SER A 43 6.36 -11.55 11.05
CA SER A 43 5.24 -12.49 10.93
C SER A 43 3.92 -11.80 11.29
N LEU A 44 2.81 -12.37 10.83
CA LEU A 44 1.48 -11.89 11.19
C LEU A 44 1.20 -12.01 12.70
N ASP A 45 1.78 -13.00 13.38
CA ASP A 45 1.62 -13.16 14.82
C ASP A 45 2.33 -12.06 15.61
N HIS A 46 3.53 -11.63 15.18
CA HIS A 46 4.18 -10.45 15.77
C HIS A 46 3.34 -9.20 15.58
N PHE A 47 2.70 -9.03 14.42
CA PHE A 47 1.78 -7.92 14.19
C PHE A 47 0.55 -7.94 15.11
N ARG A 48 -0.01 -9.12 15.38
CA ARG A 48 -1.16 -9.30 16.29
C ARG A 48 -0.82 -9.03 17.75
N GLN A 49 0.42 -9.31 18.15
CA GLN A 49 0.92 -9.09 19.51
C GLN A 49 1.45 -7.67 19.75
N ARG A 50 1.44 -6.79 18.73
CA ARG A 50 1.98 -5.44 18.85
C ARG A 50 1.26 -4.64 19.92
N SER A 51 2.00 -3.80 20.65
CA SER A 51 1.39 -2.78 21.51
C SER A 51 0.90 -1.61 20.67
N SER A 52 -0.16 -0.93 21.12
CA SER A 52 -0.66 0.31 20.49
C SER A 52 0.35 1.46 20.52
N TYR A 53 1.36 1.39 21.40
CA TYR A 53 2.39 2.39 21.60
C TYR A 53 3.71 2.05 20.89
N ALA A 54 3.73 1.01 20.05
CA ALA A 54 4.94 0.64 19.33
C ALA A 54 5.39 1.78 18.40
N GLN A 55 6.69 2.08 18.40
CA GLN A 55 7.26 3.15 17.58
C GLN A 55 7.04 2.84 16.09
N LYS A 56 6.51 3.83 15.37
CA LYS A 56 6.32 3.77 13.92
C LYS A 56 7.45 4.55 13.24
N GLY A 57 7.96 4.00 12.14
CA GLY A 57 8.82 4.72 11.21
C GLY A 57 7.99 5.49 10.19
N ILE A 58 8.66 6.16 9.25
CA ILE A 58 8.01 6.82 8.12
C ILE A 58 8.42 6.10 6.82
N ILE A 59 7.48 5.92 5.91
CA ILE A 59 7.74 5.43 4.55
C ILE A 59 7.03 6.32 3.52
N THR A 60 7.65 6.52 2.36
CA THR A 60 7.03 7.19 1.23
C THR A 60 6.09 6.24 0.51
N VAL A 61 4.86 6.66 0.21
CA VAL A 61 3.86 5.89 -0.55
C VAL A 61 3.51 6.64 -1.84
N PRO A 62 3.50 5.98 -3.01
CA PRO A 62 3.76 4.55 -3.22
C PRO A 62 5.26 4.21 -3.16
N SER A 63 5.60 3.07 -2.57
CA SER A 63 6.93 2.47 -2.64
C SER A 63 6.85 0.97 -2.41
N VAL A 64 7.95 0.28 -2.70
CA VAL A 64 8.18 -1.11 -2.29
C VAL A 64 9.06 -1.07 -1.05
N TRP A 65 8.60 -1.63 0.07
CA TRP A 65 9.31 -1.57 1.36
C TRP A 65 10.71 -2.20 1.30
N ASN A 66 10.94 -3.16 0.39
CA ASN A 66 12.24 -3.81 0.20
C ASN A 66 13.31 -2.84 -0.28
N LEU A 67 12.91 -1.83 -1.07
CA LEU A 67 13.80 -0.75 -1.50
C LEU A 67 13.98 0.33 -0.43
N GLN A 68 13.27 0.24 0.68
CA GLN A 68 13.35 1.15 1.83
C GLN A 68 14.06 0.50 3.02
N GLY A 69 14.72 -0.66 2.81
CA GLY A 69 15.51 -1.36 3.82
C GLY A 69 14.75 -2.41 4.65
N TYR A 70 13.52 -2.76 4.27
CA TYR A 70 12.72 -3.76 4.97
C TYR A 70 12.64 -5.08 4.20
N ASP A 71 13.00 -6.19 4.86
CA ASP A 71 13.03 -7.52 4.23
C ASP A 71 13.98 -7.58 3.00
N GLN A 72 14.10 -8.73 2.37
CA GLN A 72 15.01 -8.97 1.25
C GLN A 72 14.30 -8.87 -0.11
N LEU A 73 15.02 -8.37 -1.11
CA LEU A 73 14.61 -8.49 -2.51
C LEU A 73 14.78 -9.94 -2.97
N GLN A 74 13.75 -10.49 -3.62
CA GLN A 74 13.79 -11.86 -4.14
C GLN A 74 13.62 -11.82 -5.66
N TYR A 75 14.60 -12.37 -6.38
CA TYR A 75 14.54 -12.57 -7.82
C TYR A 75 14.62 -14.07 -8.09
N CYS A 76 13.51 -14.64 -8.55
CA CYS A 76 13.39 -16.07 -8.86
C CYS A 76 12.87 -16.25 -10.29
N ASN A 77 13.43 -17.20 -11.03
CA ASN A 77 13.02 -17.45 -12.42
C ASN A 77 11.91 -18.51 -12.52
N VAL A 78 12.16 -19.72 -12.00
CA VAL A 78 11.25 -20.88 -12.15
C VAL A 78 10.68 -21.36 -10.81
N GLN A 79 11.52 -21.45 -9.78
CA GLN A 79 11.09 -21.90 -8.46
C GLN A 79 10.45 -20.75 -7.68
N PHE A 80 9.34 -21.02 -6.98
CA PHE A 80 8.76 -20.05 -6.07
C PHE A 80 9.74 -19.73 -4.94
N PRO A 81 9.72 -18.49 -4.41
CA PRO A 81 10.50 -18.14 -3.23
C PRO A 81 9.93 -18.73 -1.92
N ILE A 82 8.79 -19.40 -2.01
CA ILE A 82 8.10 -20.07 -0.90
C ILE A 82 7.87 -21.55 -1.24
N PRO A 83 7.66 -22.42 -0.23
CA PRO A 83 7.33 -23.82 -0.44
C PRO A 83 6.10 -24.00 -1.35
N PHE A 84 6.12 -25.04 -2.19
CA PHE A 84 5.01 -25.38 -3.08
C PHE A 84 3.96 -26.23 -2.34
N ASP A 85 3.21 -25.59 -1.46
CA ASP A 85 2.14 -26.20 -0.67
C ASP A 85 0.83 -25.42 -0.86
N LEU A 86 0.19 -25.58 -2.02
CA LEU A 86 -1.02 -24.81 -2.35
C LEU A 86 -2.25 -25.38 -1.60
N PRO A 87 -3.11 -24.54 -0.99
CA PRO A 87 -3.20 -23.07 -1.07
C PRO A 87 -2.48 -22.32 0.08
N HIS A 88 -1.60 -22.99 0.82
CA HIS A 88 -0.97 -22.49 2.03
C HIS A 88 0.26 -21.61 1.73
N VAL A 89 0.54 -20.69 2.65
CA VAL A 89 1.73 -19.84 2.67
C VAL A 89 2.46 -20.05 3.99
N PRO A 90 3.78 -19.78 4.06
CA PRO A 90 4.52 -19.91 5.32
C PRO A 90 3.95 -19.01 6.43
N ASP A 91 3.90 -19.52 7.67
CA ASP A 91 3.42 -18.74 8.81
C ASP A 91 4.35 -17.55 9.14
N ASN A 92 5.63 -17.67 8.82
CA ASN A 92 6.66 -16.63 9.00
C ASN A 92 6.71 -15.62 7.84
N THR A 93 5.56 -15.30 7.24
CA THR A 93 5.48 -14.29 6.18
C THR A 93 5.49 -12.90 6.78
N SER A 94 6.41 -12.05 6.31
CA SER A 94 6.53 -10.66 6.76
C SER A 94 5.28 -9.84 6.39
N CYS A 95 4.98 -8.82 7.19
CA CYS A 95 3.90 -7.89 6.91
C CYS A 95 4.27 -6.45 7.28
N GLY A 96 3.82 -5.51 6.46
CA GLY A 96 3.94 -4.07 6.72
C GLY A 96 2.60 -3.46 7.11
N TYR A 97 2.59 -2.72 8.21
CA TYR A 97 1.47 -1.93 8.67
C TYR A 97 1.65 -0.48 8.21
N TYR A 98 0.67 0.04 7.45
CA TYR A 98 0.65 1.41 6.95
C TYR A 98 -0.50 2.18 7.60
N GLU A 99 -0.22 3.39 8.07
CA GLU A 99 -1.23 4.28 8.67
C GLU A 99 -1.01 5.72 8.20
N LYS A 100 -2.10 6.43 7.95
CA LYS A 100 -2.08 7.86 7.62
C LYS A 100 -3.33 8.54 8.14
N ILE A 101 -3.13 9.62 8.88
CA ILE A 101 -4.19 10.53 9.28
C ILE A 101 -4.33 11.60 8.21
N PHE A 102 -5.56 11.88 7.78
CA PHE A 102 -5.87 12.90 6.79
C PHE A 102 -7.19 13.58 7.10
N THR A 103 -7.40 14.76 6.50
CA THR A 103 -8.64 15.54 6.58
C THR A 103 -9.29 15.59 5.21
N ILE A 104 -10.62 15.72 5.19
CA ILE A 104 -11.44 15.83 3.98
C ILE A 104 -12.00 17.25 3.90
#